data_AF-X1BFG2-F1
#
_entry.id   AF-X1BFG2-F1
#
_cell.length_a   1.000
_cell.length_b   1.000
_cell.length_c   1.000
_cell.angle_alpha   90.00
_cell.angle_beta   90.00
_cell.angle_gamma   90.00
#
_symmetry.space_group_name_H-M   'P 1'
#
loop_
_entity.id
_entity.type
_entity.pdbx_description
1 polymer ?
#
loop_
_entity_poly.entity_id
_entity_poly.type
_entity_poly.pdbx_seq_one_letter_code
_entity_poly.pdbx_strand_id
1 'polypeptide(L)'
;FLVKYPESNNMHKKMLHVRDKLIRVENNIDKLVLQKSREEAKKLINDAWSEIYKSQCNDCYWHGLFGGVYLQFLRFSVYTHLINSEIIIDSLNKKFLSLENKYISVIPLDFNKDSRMDIIIESDLLNMYLNPSDGGTIFEIDYKPKSYNLLNTLTRWPEAYHDDEEIDINDRDKIMVDRFKRNMLRIRFYHNNDPFKAIEADQYREYGSFVDGEFSVIRNEKNGTSAVIELEQKGSVIVPGSNETHPCSILKKIHVEENKIKISIKSQFEKIPEKEDLVQKSSLI
;
A
#
# COMPACT_ATOMS: atom_id res chain seq x y z
N PHE A 1 1.81 -19.26 -4.15
CA PHE A 1 2.64 -18.05 -4.10
C PHE A 1 1.89 -16.80 -3.71
N LEU A 2 0.77 -16.45 -4.34
CA LEU A 2 0.01 -15.24 -3.97
C LEU A 2 -0.50 -15.22 -2.52
N VAL A 3 -0.69 -16.38 -1.88
CA VAL A 3 -0.98 -16.46 -0.43
C VAL A 3 0.29 -16.24 0.40
N LYS A 4 1.42 -16.81 -0.04
CA LYS A 4 2.71 -16.79 0.70
C LYS A 4 3.36 -15.40 0.68
N TYR A 5 3.29 -14.70 -0.46
CA TYR A 5 3.89 -13.39 -0.65
C TYR A 5 2.79 -12.36 -0.97
N PRO A 6 2.31 -11.60 0.03
CA PRO A 6 1.34 -10.53 -0.17
C PRO A 6 1.77 -9.51 -1.24
N GLU A 7 3.07 -9.23 -1.36
CA GLU A 7 3.62 -8.32 -2.37
C GLU A 7 3.47 -8.87 -3.81
N SER A 8 3.54 -10.19 -3.98
CA SER A 8 3.23 -10.84 -5.26
C SER A 8 1.73 -10.76 -5.56
N ASN A 9 0.88 -11.01 -4.56
CA ASN A 9 -0.56 -10.82 -4.71
C ASN A 9 -0.89 -9.38 -5.11
N ASN A 10 -0.23 -8.41 -4.49
CA ASN A 10 -0.39 -6.99 -4.78
C ASN A 10 -0.10 -6.68 -6.26
N MET A 11 1.08 -7.05 -6.75
CA MET A 11 1.43 -6.89 -8.18
C MET A 11 0.43 -7.59 -9.11
N HIS A 12 0.02 -8.82 -8.77
CA HIS A 12 -0.91 -9.59 -9.59
C HIS A 12 -2.29 -8.95 -9.64
N LYS A 13 -2.81 -8.49 -8.49
CA LYS A 13 -4.12 -7.84 -8.41
C LYS A 13 -4.11 -6.46 -9.03
N LYS A 14 -2.99 -5.73 -8.94
CA LYS A 14 -2.76 -4.51 -9.71
C LYS A 14 -2.85 -4.78 -11.22
N MET A 15 -2.19 -5.83 -11.71
CA MET A 15 -2.27 -6.21 -13.12
C MET A 15 -3.73 -6.46 -13.56
N LEU A 16 -4.52 -7.17 -12.75
CA LEU A 16 -5.94 -7.37 -13.05
C LEU A 16 -6.74 -6.06 -13.01
N HIS A 17 -6.50 -5.19 -12.03
CA HIS A 17 -7.15 -3.87 -11.93
C HIS A 17 -6.89 -2.99 -13.17
N VAL A 18 -5.63 -2.88 -13.58
CA VAL A 18 -5.23 -2.10 -14.76
C VAL A 18 -5.80 -2.71 -16.04
N ARG A 19 -5.80 -4.04 -16.16
CA ARG A 19 -6.44 -4.77 -17.25
C ARG A 19 -7.93 -4.47 -17.35
N ASP A 20 -8.65 -4.53 -16.24
CA ASP A 20 -10.09 -4.27 -16.21
C ASP A 20 -10.41 -2.80 -16.53
N LYS A 21 -9.55 -1.86 -16.12
CA LYS A 21 -9.62 -0.45 -16.54
C LYS A 21 -9.50 -0.32 -18.06
N LEU A 22 -8.51 -0.96 -18.68
CA LEU A 22 -8.31 -0.89 -20.12
C LEU A 22 -9.50 -1.48 -20.90
N ILE A 23 -10.02 -2.63 -20.47
CA ILE A 23 -11.21 -3.27 -21.08
C ILE A 23 -12.42 -2.32 -21.06
N ARG A 24 -12.64 -1.59 -19.95
CA ARG A 24 -13.74 -0.61 -19.88
C ARG A 24 -13.55 0.55 -20.86
N VAL A 25 -12.33 1.06 -20.99
CA VAL A 25 -12.00 2.15 -21.92
C VAL A 25 -12.18 1.71 -23.37
N GLU A 26 -11.68 0.53 -23.73
CA GLU A 26 -11.83 -0.07 -25.06
C GLU A 26 -13.31 -0.20 -25.46
N ASN A 27 -14.13 -0.78 -24.58
CA ASN A 27 -15.58 -0.92 -24.79
C ASN A 27 -16.32 0.42 -24.98
N ASN A 28 -15.84 1.50 -24.36
CA ASN A 28 -16.43 2.84 -24.50
C ASN A 28 -16.01 3.52 -25.80
N ILE A 29 -14.74 3.35 -26.20
CA ILE A 29 -14.21 3.91 -27.45
C ILE A 29 -14.93 3.32 -28.67
N ASP A 30 -15.20 2.01 -28.66
CA ASP A 30 -15.90 1.34 -29.76
C ASP A 30 -17.30 1.91 -30.04
N LYS A 31 -17.96 2.46 -29.00
CA LYS A 31 -19.32 3.01 -29.07
C LYS A 31 -19.38 4.47 -29.52
N LEU A 32 -18.34 5.26 -29.26
CA LEU A 32 -18.44 6.74 -29.26
C LEU A 32 -17.61 7.45 -30.35
N VAL A 33 -16.63 6.77 -30.94
CA VAL A 33 -15.58 7.47 -31.70
C VAL A 33 -15.77 7.33 -33.22
N LEU A 34 -15.69 8.46 -33.94
CA LEU A 34 -15.67 8.54 -35.41
C LEU A 34 -14.54 7.68 -35.99
N GLN A 35 -14.74 7.13 -37.19
CA GLN A 35 -13.87 6.11 -37.79
C GLN A 35 -12.37 6.48 -37.82
N LYS A 36 -12.01 7.74 -38.09
CA LYS A 36 -10.61 8.20 -38.14
C LYS A 36 -9.95 8.28 -36.75
N SER A 37 -10.70 8.69 -35.73
CA SER A 37 -10.23 8.76 -34.34
C SER A 37 -10.12 7.37 -33.70
N ARG A 38 -10.78 6.36 -34.29
CA ARG A 38 -10.72 4.97 -33.83
C ARG A 38 -9.36 4.32 -34.08
N GLU A 39 -8.67 4.63 -35.18
CA GLU A 39 -7.35 4.04 -35.48
C GLU A 39 -6.25 4.55 -34.55
N GLU A 40 -6.25 5.85 -34.19
CA GLU A 40 -5.33 6.38 -33.17
C GLU A 40 -5.60 5.73 -31.80
N ALA A 41 -6.88 5.61 -31.42
CA ALA A 41 -7.28 4.98 -30.17
C ALA A 41 -6.85 3.51 -30.10
N LYS A 42 -7.05 2.74 -31.19
CA LYS A 42 -6.61 1.34 -31.29
C LYS A 42 -5.10 1.18 -31.09
N LYS A 43 -4.29 2.08 -31.66
CA LYS A 43 -2.84 2.03 -31.47
C LYS A 43 -2.49 2.18 -29.98
N LEU A 44 -3.06 3.18 -29.31
CA LEU A 44 -2.83 3.39 -27.88
C LEU A 44 -3.36 2.24 -27.02
N ILE A 45 -4.50 1.65 -27.37
CA ILE A 45 -5.02 0.44 -26.71
C ILE A 45 -4.03 -0.72 -26.85
N ASN A 46 -3.47 -0.95 -28.04
CA ASN A 46 -2.45 -1.98 -28.27
C ASN A 46 -1.17 -1.70 -27.47
N ASP A 47 -0.73 -0.44 -27.39
CA ASP A 47 0.41 -0.04 -26.58
C ASP A 47 0.15 -0.32 -25.08
N ALA A 48 -1.04 0.01 -24.57
CA ALA A 48 -1.44 -0.25 -23.19
C ALA A 48 -1.51 -1.76 -22.87
N TRP A 49 -2.04 -2.57 -23.80
CA TRP A 49 -2.02 -4.04 -23.69
C TRP A 49 -0.60 -4.60 -23.73
N SER A 50 0.29 -4.05 -24.57
CA SER A 50 1.69 -4.46 -24.62
C SER A 50 2.38 -4.28 -23.28
N GLU A 51 2.16 -3.14 -22.61
CA GLU A 51 2.68 -2.90 -21.26
C GLU A 51 2.10 -3.90 -20.24
N ILE A 52 0.78 -4.18 -20.27
CA ILE A 52 0.19 -5.20 -19.40
C ILE A 52 0.84 -6.57 -19.64
N TYR A 53 1.05 -6.99 -20.90
CA TYR A 53 1.69 -8.28 -21.19
C TYR A 53 3.14 -8.35 -20.68
N LYS A 54 3.91 -7.26 -20.79
CA LYS A 54 5.28 -7.20 -20.22
C LYS A 54 5.27 -7.38 -18.70
N SER A 55 4.23 -6.87 -18.02
CA SER A 55 4.07 -7.04 -16.57
C SER A 55 3.75 -8.48 -16.12
N GLN A 56 3.36 -9.37 -17.04
CA GLN A 56 2.94 -10.74 -16.73
C GLN A 56 4.10 -11.76 -16.76
N CYS A 57 5.35 -11.30 -16.86
CA CYS A 57 6.52 -12.16 -16.75
C CYS A 57 6.51 -12.90 -15.40
N ASN A 58 6.38 -14.23 -15.44
CA ASN A 58 6.09 -15.03 -14.25
C ASN A 58 7.13 -14.91 -13.12
N ASP A 59 8.42 -14.74 -13.43
CA ASP A 59 9.56 -14.86 -12.51
C ASP A 59 9.43 -13.96 -11.27
N CYS A 60 8.85 -12.79 -11.43
CA CYS A 60 8.66 -11.82 -10.34
C CYS A 60 7.52 -12.16 -9.37
N TYR A 61 6.65 -13.13 -9.70
CA TYR A 61 5.45 -13.45 -8.91
C TYR A 61 5.65 -14.62 -7.94
N TRP A 62 6.81 -15.27 -7.94
CA TRP A 62 7.07 -16.42 -7.08
C TRP A 62 8.54 -16.52 -6.71
N HIS A 63 8.85 -17.43 -5.80
CA HIS A 63 10.23 -17.74 -5.43
C HIS A 63 10.35 -19.25 -5.21
N GLY A 64 11.45 -19.82 -5.70
CA GLY A 64 11.82 -21.22 -5.58
C GLY A 64 13.33 -21.30 -5.42
N LEU A 65 14.03 -21.97 -6.34
CA LEU A 65 15.50 -22.01 -6.31
C LEU A 65 16.15 -20.67 -6.73
N PHE A 66 15.48 -19.90 -7.60
CA PHE A 66 15.95 -18.61 -8.09
C PHE A 66 15.31 -17.45 -7.30
N GLY A 67 15.98 -16.29 -7.30
CA GLY A 67 15.55 -15.14 -6.49
C GLY A 67 14.10 -14.70 -6.71
N GLY A 68 13.62 -14.65 -7.96
CA GLY A 68 12.22 -14.39 -8.28
C GLY A 68 11.65 -13.13 -7.62
N VAL A 69 10.57 -13.26 -6.84
CA VAL A 69 9.94 -12.15 -6.10
C VAL A 69 10.90 -11.45 -5.15
N TYR A 70 12.01 -12.05 -4.71
CA TYR A 70 13.01 -11.37 -3.88
C TYR A 70 13.84 -10.34 -4.66
N LEU A 71 14.01 -10.51 -5.98
CA LEU A 71 14.81 -9.63 -6.81
C LEU A 71 14.06 -8.32 -7.10
N GLN A 72 14.50 -7.24 -6.46
CA GLN A 72 13.83 -5.95 -6.50
C GLN A 72 13.65 -5.40 -7.93
N PHE A 73 14.65 -5.59 -8.81
CA PHE A 73 14.59 -5.12 -10.20
C PHE A 73 13.52 -5.85 -11.03
N LEU A 74 13.21 -7.12 -10.72
CA LEU A 74 12.11 -7.84 -11.38
C LEU A 74 10.76 -7.25 -10.98
N ARG A 75 10.55 -6.98 -9.67
CA ARG A 75 9.34 -6.31 -9.20
C ARG A 75 9.20 -4.89 -9.75
N PHE A 76 10.31 -4.13 -9.83
CA PHE A 76 10.30 -2.81 -10.45
C PHE A 76 9.82 -2.83 -11.89
N SER A 77 10.24 -3.83 -12.67
CA SER A 77 9.78 -4.00 -14.06
C SER A 77 8.26 -4.15 -14.14
N VAL A 78 7.66 -4.97 -13.26
CA VAL A 78 6.20 -5.15 -13.21
C VAL A 78 5.49 -3.82 -12.96
N TYR A 79 5.85 -3.11 -11.88
CA TYR A 79 5.22 -1.84 -11.56
C TYR A 79 5.44 -0.81 -12.67
N THR A 80 6.64 -0.73 -13.25
CA THR A 80 6.95 0.19 -14.37
C THR A 80 5.96 -0.01 -15.52
N HIS A 81 5.77 -1.26 -15.95
CA HIS A 81 4.88 -1.57 -17.06
C HIS A 81 3.39 -1.36 -16.70
N LEU A 82 2.97 -1.71 -15.49
CA LEU A 82 1.60 -1.44 -15.05
C LEU A 82 1.30 0.06 -15.01
N ILE A 83 2.20 0.86 -14.45
CA ILE A 83 2.05 2.32 -14.38
C ILE A 83 2.08 2.96 -15.78
N ASN A 84 2.94 2.48 -16.69
CA ASN A 84 2.92 2.93 -18.08
C ASN A 84 1.57 2.66 -18.76
N SER A 85 0.98 1.48 -18.54
CA SER A 85 -0.35 1.16 -19.06
C SER A 85 -1.41 2.12 -18.52
N GLU A 86 -1.37 2.42 -17.21
CA GLU A 86 -2.28 3.41 -16.61
C GLU A 86 -2.13 4.81 -17.20
N ILE A 87 -0.90 5.27 -17.47
CA ILE A 87 -0.65 6.57 -18.14
C ILE A 87 -1.29 6.59 -19.53
N ILE A 88 -1.21 5.48 -20.28
CA ILE A 88 -1.84 5.37 -21.60
C ILE A 88 -3.37 5.36 -21.47
N ILE A 89 -3.92 4.64 -20.48
CA ILE A 89 -5.35 4.62 -20.16
C ILE A 89 -5.86 6.03 -19.83
N ASP A 90 -5.13 6.80 -19.04
CA ASP A 90 -5.49 8.19 -18.70
C ASP A 90 -5.47 9.06 -19.96
N SER A 91 -4.48 8.89 -20.84
CA SER A 91 -4.41 9.58 -22.14
C SER A 91 -5.59 9.24 -23.05
N LEU A 92 -5.99 7.97 -23.11
CA LEU A 92 -7.17 7.51 -23.87
C LEU A 92 -8.46 8.17 -23.35
N ASN A 93 -8.66 8.15 -22.03
CA ASN A 93 -9.81 8.78 -21.37
C ASN A 93 -9.91 10.28 -21.70
N LYS A 94 -8.77 10.99 -21.61
CA LYS A 94 -8.68 12.41 -21.91
C LYS A 94 -8.98 12.73 -23.38
N LYS A 95 -8.35 11.99 -24.30
CA LYS A 95 -8.39 12.29 -25.74
C LYS A 95 -9.71 11.88 -26.38
N PHE A 96 -10.30 10.75 -25.98
CA PHE A 96 -11.41 10.15 -26.73
C PHE A 96 -12.73 10.09 -25.96
N LEU A 97 -12.69 10.11 -24.62
CA LEU A 97 -13.90 9.99 -23.79
C LEU A 97 -14.27 11.29 -23.07
N SER A 98 -13.50 12.36 -23.28
CA SER A 98 -13.70 13.68 -22.64
C SER A 98 -13.84 13.60 -21.12
N LEU A 99 -13.21 12.59 -20.50
CA LEU A 99 -13.13 12.50 -19.05
C LEU A 99 -12.05 13.48 -18.60
N GLU A 100 -12.45 14.50 -17.83
CA GLU A 100 -11.51 15.52 -17.36
C GLU A 100 -10.48 14.92 -16.38
N ASN A 101 -9.20 15.03 -16.74
CA ASN A 101 -8.03 14.66 -15.92
C ASN A 101 -7.95 15.36 -14.54
N LYS A 102 -8.75 16.41 -14.32
CA LYS A 102 -8.70 17.17 -13.07
C LYS A 102 -9.38 16.46 -11.91
N TYR A 103 -10.10 15.37 -12.15
CA TYR A 103 -10.83 14.67 -11.10
C TYR A 103 -9.99 13.58 -10.44
N ILE A 104 -9.73 13.76 -9.16
CA ILE A 104 -9.27 12.68 -8.30
C ILE A 104 -10.38 11.64 -8.16
N SER A 105 -9.99 10.37 -8.28
CA SER A 105 -10.88 9.23 -8.04
C SER A 105 -10.58 8.62 -6.70
N VAL A 106 -11.63 8.30 -5.94
CA VAL A 106 -11.53 7.50 -4.73
C VAL A 106 -12.42 6.27 -4.93
N ILE A 107 -11.80 5.10 -4.96
CA ILE A 107 -12.42 3.85 -5.37
C ILE A 107 -12.32 2.87 -4.20
N PRO A 108 -13.44 2.57 -3.53
CA PRO A 108 -13.52 1.44 -2.63
C PRO A 108 -13.46 0.15 -3.46
N LEU A 109 -12.52 -0.74 -3.16
CA LEU A 109 -12.38 -2.03 -3.86
C LEU A 109 -11.77 -3.08 -2.93
N ASP A 110 -12.32 -4.29 -2.91
CA ASP A 110 -11.57 -5.46 -2.42
C ASP A 110 -10.47 -5.78 -3.44
N PHE A 111 -9.31 -5.17 -3.23
CA PHE A 111 -8.21 -5.19 -4.19
C PHE A 111 -7.48 -6.52 -4.12
N ASN A 112 -7.11 -6.94 -2.91
CA ASN A 112 -6.30 -8.13 -2.70
C ASN A 112 -7.11 -9.45 -2.71
N LYS A 113 -8.46 -9.39 -2.70
CA LYS A 113 -9.42 -10.51 -2.67
C LYS A 113 -9.51 -11.22 -1.31
N ASP A 114 -9.48 -10.45 -0.23
CA ASP A 114 -9.64 -10.93 1.14
C ASP A 114 -11.01 -10.62 1.77
N SER A 115 -11.97 -10.14 0.96
CA SER A 115 -13.32 -9.71 1.40
C SER A 115 -13.34 -8.48 2.31
N ARG A 116 -12.23 -7.73 2.40
CA ARG A 116 -12.18 -6.40 3.02
C ARG A 116 -12.00 -5.34 1.95
N MET A 117 -12.51 -4.14 2.22
CA MET A 117 -12.45 -3.03 1.26
C MET A 117 -11.17 -2.22 1.46
N ASP A 118 -10.36 -2.15 0.42
CA ASP A 118 -9.27 -1.17 0.30
C ASP A 118 -9.81 0.16 -0.28
N ILE A 119 -9.02 1.22 -0.13
CA ILE A 119 -9.31 2.53 -0.74
C ILE A 119 -8.19 2.87 -1.71
N ILE A 120 -8.55 3.08 -2.97
CA ILE A 120 -7.62 3.49 -4.01
C ILE A 120 -7.89 4.95 -4.36
N ILE A 121 -6.87 5.79 -4.26
CA ILE A 121 -6.89 7.17 -4.70
C ILE A 121 -6.11 7.24 -6.00
N GLU A 122 -6.75 7.64 -7.11
CA GLU A 122 -6.11 7.80 -8.41
C GLU A 122 -6.17 9.27 -8.84
N SER A 123 -5.02 9.82 -9.25
CA SER A 123 -4.88 11.20 -9.75
C SER A 123 -4.00 11.23 -11.00
N ASP A 124 -3.82 12.41 -11.60
CA ASP A 124 -2.94 12.60 -12.76
C ASP A 124 -1.46 12.24 -12.48
N LEU A 125 -0.99 12.43 -11.24
CA LEU A 125 0.44 12.28 -10.90
C LEU A 125 0.75 11.04 -10.09
N LEU A 126 -0.20 10.58 -9.27
CA LEU A 126 0.01 9.45 -8.37
C LEU A 126 -1.24 8.60 -8.20
N ASN A 127 -0.99 7.32 -7.90
CA ASN A 127 -1.98 6.42 -7.34
C ASN A 127 -1.56 6.05 -5.92
N MET A 128 -2.51 5.93 -4.99
CA MET A 128 -2.26 5.55 -3.60
C MET A 128 -3.27 4.51 -3.17
N TYR A 129 -2.80 3.45 -2.51
CA TYR A 129 -3.62 2.32 -2.10
C TYR A 129 -3.53 2.13 -0.59
N LEU A 130 -4.69 2.19 0.07
CA LEU A 130 -4.83 2.14 1.52
C LEU A 130 -5.56 0.87 1.91
N ASN A 131 -5.09 0.22 2.98
CA ASN A 131 -5.76 -0.93 3.59
C ASN A 131 -6.20 -0.55 5.02
N PRO A 132 -7.49 -0.18 5.21
CA PRO A 132 -8.05 0.11 6.54
C PRO A 132 -7.97 -1.08 7.50
N SER A 133 -8.17 -2.30 6.99
CA SER A 133 -8.24 -3.53 7.81
C SER A 133 -6.88 -4.06 8.29
N ASP A 134 -5.77 -3.59 7.73
CA ASP A 134 -4.39 -3.97 8.09
C ASP A 134 -3.61 -2.75 8.59
N GLY A 135 -3.94 -2.34 9.82
CA GLY A 135 -3.29 -1.24 10.53
C GLY A 135 -3.55 0.14 9.91
N GLY A 136 -4.56 0.30 9.04
CA GLY A 136 -4.82 1.56 8.34
C GLY A 136 -3.61 2.05 7.54
N THR A 137 -2.97 1.15 6.81
CA THR A 137 -1.68 1.39 6.14
C THR A 137 -1.84 1.87 4.70
N ILE A 138 -0.81 2.50 4.16
CA ILE A 138 -0.65 2.70 2.72
C ILE A 138 0.29 1.60 2.22
N PHE A 139 -0.23 0.70 1.40
CA PHE A 139 0.55 -0.46 0.90
C PHE A 139 1.15 -0.22 -0.48
N GLU A 140 0.69 0.79 -1.21
CA GLU A 140 1.22 1.12 -2.53
C GLU A 140 1.12 2.62 -2.82
N ILE A 141 2.19 3.20 -3.39
CA ILE A 141 2.18 4.56 -3.96
C ILE A 141 2.92 4.52 -5.29
N ASP A 142 2.20 4.81 -6.38
CA ASP A 142 2.80 4.97 -7.69
C ASP A 142 3.03 6.43 -8.01
N TYR A 143 4.19 6.73 -8.57
CA TYR A 143 4.50 8.02 -9.15
C TYR A 143 4.56 7.90 -10.67
N LYS A 144 3.48 8.33 -11.34
CA LYS A 144 3.29 8.21 -12.79
C LYS A 144 4.40 8.87 -13.60
N PRO A 145 4.89 10.10 -13.30
CA PRO A 145 5.95 10.74 -14.08
C PRO A 145 7.28 9.99 -14.18
N LYS A 146 7.51 8.98 -13.33
CA LYS A 146 8.70 8.13 -13.37
C LYS A 146 8.38 6.64 -13.48
N SER A 147 7.11 6.29 -13.65
CA SER A 147 6.65 4.89 -13.67
C SER A 147 7.21 4.08 -12.50
N TYR A 148 7.20 4.68 -11.31
CA TYR A 148 7.93 4.16 -10.15
C TYR A 148 7.00 3.95 -8.97
N ASN A 149 7.06 2.76 -8.39
CA ASN A 149 6.37 2.44 -7.16
C ASN A 149 7.26 2.73 -5.94
N LEU A 150 6.88 3.70 -5.12
CA LEU A 150 7.66 4.17 -3.96
C LEU A 150 7.68 3.17 -2.81
N LEU A 151 6.73 2.24 -2.77
CA LEU A 151 6.58 1.24 -1.72
C LEU A 151 6.88 -0.19 -2.22
N ASN A 152 7.71 -0.33 -3.27
CA ASN A 152 8.16 -1.62 -3.80
C ASN A 152 9.24 -2.24 -2.89
N THR A 153 8.87 -2.44 -1.64
CA THR A 153 9.63 -3.16 -0.62
C THR A 153 9.13 -4.60 -0.51
N LEU A 154 9.87 -5.43 0.22
CA LEU A 154 9.46 -6.79 0.52
C LEU A 154 9.56 -7.01 2.02
N THR A 155 8.51 -7.58 2.61
CA THR A 155 8.52 -8.03 4.00
C THR A 155 9.45 -9.23 4.16
N ARG A 156 10.20 -9.29 5.26
CA ARG A 156 11.12 -10.39 5.54
C ARG A 156 10.32 -11.61 6.01
N TRP A 157 9.87 -12.42 5.08
CA TRP A 157 9.13 -13.65 5.35
C TRP A 157 10.06 -14.81 5.72
N PRO A 158 9.65 -15.71 6.62
CA PRO A 158 10.41 -16.93 6.88
C PRO A 158 10.32 -17.87 5.68
N GLU A 159 11.43 -18.54 5.37
CA GLU A 159 11.53 -19.52 4.29
C GLU A 159 11.87 -20.89 4.87
N ALA A 160 11.37 -21.96 4.24
CA ALA A 160 11.53 -23.32 4.77
C ALA A 160 13.00 -23.74 4.89
N TYR A 161 13.88 -23.17 4.06
CA TYR A 161 15.32 -23.42 4.10
C TYR A 161 16.07 -22.56 5.11
N HIS A 162 15.39 -21.67 5.86
CA HIS A 162 16.02 -20.92 6.97
C HIS A 162 16.25 -21.78 8.22
N ASP A 163 15.51 -22.89 8.37
CA ASP A 163 15.64 -23.81 9.51
C ASP A 163 16.71 -24.89 9.29
N ASP A 164 17.46 -24.82 8.19
CA ASP A 164 18.43 -25.86 7.83
C ASP A 164 19.62 -25.89 8.79
N GLU A 165 20.03 -27.10 9.21
CA GLU A 165 21.17 -27.34 10.11
C GLU A 165 22.51 -26.94 9.48
N GLU A 166 22.54 -26.78 8.15
CA GLU A 166 23.72 -26.34 7.40
C GLU A 166 23.92 -24.82 7.37
N ILE A 167 22.95 -24.02 7.84
CA ILE A 167 23.19 -22.58 8.01
C ILE A 167 24.14 -22.40 9.19
N ASP A 168 25.32 -21.86 8.92
CA ASP A 168 26.31 -21.51 9.94
C ASP A 168 25.61 -20.85 11.14
N ILE A 169 25.86 -21.36 12.34
CA ILE A 169 25.31 -20.83 13.59
C ILE A 169 25.54 -19.31 13.68
N ASN A 170 26.63 -18.79 13.12
CA ASN A 170 26.94 -17.36 13.06
C ASN A 170 26.04 -16.55 12.10
N ASP A 171 25.37 -17.21 11.16
CA ASP A 171 24.43 -16.60 10.20
C ASP A 171 22.97 -16.75 10.64
N ARG A 172 22.64 -17.70 11.52
CA ARG A 172 21.28 -17.85 12.07
C ARG A 172 20.80 -16.59 12.81
N ASP A 173 21.68 -15.96 13.59
CA ASP A 173 21.39 -14.70 14.29
C ASP A 173 21.23 -13.49 13.35
N LYS A 174 21.54 -13.64 12.05
CA LYS A 174 21.37 -12.59 11.03
C LYS A 174 20.04 -12.70 10.28
N ILE A 175 19.33 -13.83 10.39
CA ILE A 175 18.03 -14.02 9.73
C ILE A 175 16.97 -13.27 10.54
N MET A 176 16.51 -12.15 9.99
CA MET A 176 15.43 -11.36 10.57
C MET A 176 14.12 -11.65 9.84
N VAL A 177 13.05 -11.85 10.60
CA VAL A 177 11.70 -12.09 10.07
C VAL A 177 10.77 -11.02 10.62
N ASP A 178 9.97 -10.42 9.75
CA ASP A 178 8.98 -9.43 10.15
C ASP A 178 7.69 -10.12 10.63
N ARG A 179 7.07 -9.59 11.68
CA ARG A 179 5.73 -9.99 12.13
C ARG A 179 4.63 -9.34 11.29
N PHE A 180 4.92 -8.18 10.70
CA PHE A 180 3.94 -7.38 9.97
C PHE A 180 4.48 -6.93 8.62
N LYS A 181 3.56 -6.72 7.67
CA LYS A 181 3.91 -6.23 6.33
C LYS A 181 4.60 -4.87 6.40
N ARG A 182 5.61 -4.68 5.55
CA ARG A 182 6.34 -3.42 5.35
C ARG A 182 5.55 -2.42 4.51
N ASN A 183 4.50 -1.88 5.11
CA ASN A 183 3.67 -0.83 4.51
C ASN A 183 3.92 0.51 5.21
N MET A 184 3.61 1.61 4.51
CA MET A 184 3.74 2.95 5.07
C MET A 184 2.64 3.24 6.10
N LEU A 185 2.97 4.07 7.09
CA LEU A 185 2.08 4.51 8.18
C LEU A 185 1.61 3.40 9.14
N ARG A 186 2.28 2.24 9.21
CA ARG A 186 2.01 1.26 10.27
C ARG A 186 2.47 1.83 11.62
N ILE A 187 1.54 1.96 12.57
CA ILE A 187 1.82 2.51 13.90
C ILE A 187 2.37 1.39 14.77
N ARG A 188 3.46 1.67 15.49
CA ARG A 188 4.15 0.74 16.38
C ARG A 188 4.41 1.44 17.71
N PHE A 189 4.20 0.74 18.82
CA PHE A 189 4.54 1.20 20.15
C PHE A 189 5.57 0.25 20.76
N TYR A 190 6.74 0.80 21.05
CA TYR A 190 7.83 0.12 21.73
C TYR A 190 8.28 0.97 22.92
N HIS A 191 8.97 0.33 23.86
CA HIS A 191 9.51 1.00 25.03
C HIS A 191 10.83 1.70 24.70
N ASN A 192 11.13 2.83 25.34
CA ASN A 192 12.40 3.56 25.11
C ASN A 192 13.65 2.75 25.46
N ASN A 193 13.51 1.72 26.32
CA ASN A 193 14.60 0.81 26.67
C ASN A 193 14.65 -0.43 25.77
N ASP A 194 13.74 -0.58 24.79
CA ASP A 194 13.83 -1.69 23.84
C ASP A 194 15.10 -1.52 22.98
N PRO A 195 15.97 -2.54 22.89
CA PRO A 195 17.20 -2.43 22.12
C PRO A 195 16.89 -2.16 20.64
N PHE A 196 17.66 -1.27 20.01
CA PHE A 196 17.52 -0.97 18.58
C PHE A 196 17.55 -2.24 17.71
N LYS A 197 18.43 -3.20 18.03
CA LYS A 197 18.50 -4.50 17.33
C LYS A 197 17.19 -5.30 17.40
N ALA A 198 16.48 -5.25 18.53
CA ALA A 198 15.17 -5.91 18.67
C ALA A 198 14.10 -5.19 17.83
N ILE A 199 14.17 -3.87 17.69
CA ILE A 199 13.28 -3.10 16.81
C ILE A 199 13.60 -3.41 15.34
N GLU A 200 14.87 -3.38 14.96
CA GLU A 200 15.37 -3.69 13.62
C GLU A 200 14.95 -5.10 13.17
N ALA A 201 15.03 -6.09 14.07
CA ALA A 201 14.63 -7.47 13.82
C ALA A 201 13.12 -7.74 13.99
N ASP A 202 12.31 -6.73 14.35
CA ASP A 202 10.88 -6.87 14.67
C ASP A 202 10.58 -7.88 15.81
N GLN A 203 11.49 -7.99 16.77
CA GLN A 203 11.43 -8.88 17.95
C GLN A 203 11.14 -8.15 19.27
N TYR A 204 10.92 -6.83 19.23
CA TYR A 204 10.51 -6.05 20.40
C TYR A 204 9.08 -6.42 20.84
N ARG A 205 8.73 -6.13 22.10
CA ARG A 205 7.35 -6.26 22.57
C ARG A 205 6.51 -5.14 22.01
N GLU A 206 5.49 -5.45 21.22
CA GLU A 206 4.51 -4.45 20.78
C GLU A 206 3.60 -4.08 21.96
N TYR A 207 3.57 -2.79 22.30
CA TYR A 207 2.77 -2.27 23.42
C TYR A 207 1.40 -1.76 22.96
N GLY A 208 1.18 -1.49 21.68
CA GLY A 208 -0.05 -0.89 21.16
C GLY A 208 -0.94 -1.90 20.44
N SER A 209 -2.25 -1.72 20.54
CA SER A 209 -3.23 -2.58 19.85
C SER A 209 -3.55 -2.13 18.40
N PHE A 210 -2.67 -1.35 17.77
CA PHE A 210 -2.93 -0.67 16.48
C PHE A 210 -2.16 -1.25 15.30
N VAL A 211 -1.14 -2.06 15.58
CA VAL A 211 -0.14 -2.43 14.58
C VAL A 211 -0.75 -3.16 13.39
N ASP A 212 -1.72 -4.05 13.62
CA ASP A 212 -2.47 -4.84 12.65
C ASP A 212 -3.99 -4.68 12.80
N GLY A 213 -4.42 -3.66 13.56
CA GLY A 213 -5.82 -3.42 13.87
C GLY A 213 -6.60 -2.83 12.69
N GLU A 214 -7.92 -3.02 12.72
CA GLU A 214 -8.84 -2.46 11.74
C GLU A 214 -9.15 -0.98 12.06
N PHE A 215 -8.83 -0.09 11.13
CA PHE A 215 -9.20 1.32 11.18
C PHE A 215 -10.53 1.54 10.47
N SER A 216 -11.41 2.30 11.11
CA SER A 216 -12.67 2.77 10.52
C SER A 216 -12.42 3.97 9.62
N VAL A 217 -13.06 4.00 8.45
CA VAL A 217 -13.04 5.14 7.53
C VAL A 217 -14.10 6.14 7.98
N ILE A 218 -13.69 7.19 8.70
CA ILE A 218 -14.62 8.18 9.26
C ILE A 218 -14.86 9.37 8.33
N ARG A 219 -13.97 9.56 7.34
CA ARG A 219 -14.14 10.57 6.29
C ARG A 219 -13.56 10.04 4.97
N ASN A 220 -14.34 10.18 3.91
CA ASN A 220 -13.92 9.93 2.54
C ASN A 220 -14.59 10.99 1.66
N GLU A 221 -13.88 12.08 1.43
CA GLU A 221 -14.36 13.21 0.65
C GLU A 221 -13.42 13.51 -0.51
N LYS A 222 -13.99 14.00 -1.60
CA LYS A 222 -13.22 14.58 -2.70
C LYS A 222 -13.90 15.83 -3.24
N ASN A 223 -13.09 16.79 -3.66
CA ASN A 223 -13.48 17.86 -4.56
C ASN A 223 -12.57 17.74 -5.79
N GLY A 224 -13.00 18.16 -6.98
CA GLY A 224 -12.23 18.07 -8.24
C GLY A 224 -10.81 17.52 -8.12
N THR A 225 -9.87 18.34 -7.64
CA THR A 225 -8.43 18.05 -7.58
C THR A 225 -7.89 17.52 -6.25
N SER A 226 -8.72 17.37 -5.20
CA SER A 226 -8.28 16.91 -3.88
C SER A 226 -9.16 15.84 -3.23
N ALA A 227 -8.53 14.94 -2.48
CA ALA A 227 -9.19 13.89 -1.71
C ALA A 227 -8.71 13.91 -0.25
N VAL A 228 -9.63 13.73 0.68
CA VAL A 228 -9.38 13.60 2.12
C VAL A 228 -9.90 12.26 2.60
N ILE A 229 -9.00 11.43 3.11
CA ILE A 229 -9.33 10.21 3.85
C ILE A 229 -8.95 10.40 5.32
N GLU A 230 -9.88 10.12 6.22
CA GLU A 230 -9.61 10.05 7.66
C GLU A 230 -9.92 8.65 8.17
N LEU A 231 -8.92 8.02 8.79
CA LEU A 231 -8.98 6.69 9.38
C LEU A 231 -8.85 6.82 10.90
N GLU A 232 -9.77 6.21 11.64
CA GLU A 232 -9.74 6.19 13.11
C GLU A 232 -9.71 4.76 13.65
N GLN A 233 -8.88 4.51 14.65
CA GLN A 233 -8.95 3.31 15.48
C GLN A 233 -8.92 3.69 16.95
N LYS A 234 -9.81 3.10 17.74
CA LYS A 234 -9.73 3.11 19.21
C LYS A 234 -9.04 1.84 19.67
N GLY A 235 -8.14 1.97 20.63
CA GLY A 235 -7.34 0.88 21.13
C GLY A 235 -6.72 1.23 22.47
N SER A 236 -5.57 0.64 22.77
CA SER A 236 -4.86 0.90 23.99
C SER A 236 -3.37 0.69 23.85
N VAL A 237 -2.61 1.22 24.81
CA VAL A 237 -1.18 1.01 24.96
C VAL A 237 -0.91 0.40 26.33
N ILE A 238 -0.17 -0.70 26.37
CA ILE A 238 0.24 -1.39 27.59
C ILE A 238 1.24 -0.52 28.35
N VAL A 239 1.07 -0.41 29.66
CA VAL A 239 2.03 0.26 30.55
C VAL A 239 3.23 -0.67 30.80
N PRO A 240 4.46 -0.24 30.48
CA PRO A 240 5.66 -1.02 30.70
C PRO A 240 5.79 -1.51 32.16
N GLY A 241 6.13 -2.78 32.34
CA GLY A 241 6.31 -3.39 33.67
C GLY A 241 5.00 -3.69 34.41
N SER A 242 3.84 -3.52 33.77
CA SER A 242 2.54 -3.89 34.34
C SER A 242 1.65 -4.62 33.32
N ASN A 243 0.49 -5.10 33.77
CA ASN A 243 -0.57 -5.61 32.90
C ASN A 243 -1.66 -4.55 32.64
N GLU A 244 -1.46 -3.31 33.06
CA GLU A 244 -2.40 -2.23 32.82
C GLU A 244 -2.30 -1.72 31.37
N THR A 245 -3.41 -1.24 30.84
CA THR A 245 -3.49 -0.58 29.54
C THR A 245 -4.08 0.82 29.67
N HIS A 246 -3.56 1.76 28.89
CA HIS A 246 -4.13 3.10 28.73
C HIS A 246 -4.93 3.15 27.42
N PRO A 247 -6.24 3.40 27.48
CA PRO A 247 -7.04 3.60 26.28
C PRO A 247 -6.57 4.83 25.50
N CYS A 248 -6.52 4.70 24.18
CA CYS A 248 -6.25 5.83 23.30
C CYS A 248 -6.88 5.61 21.91
N SER A 249 -7.02 6.70 21.16
CA SER A 249 -7.40 6.66 19.76
C SER A 249 -6.27 7.17 18.87
N ILE A 250 -6.20 6.62 17.66
CA ILE A 250 -5.33 7.08 16.58
C ILE A 250 -6.18 7.56 15.43
N LEU A 251 -5.95 8.81 15.01
CA LEU A 251 -6.52 9.42 13.82
C LEU A 251 -5.42 9.61 12.78
N LYS A 252 -5.57 9.01 11.61
CA LYS A 252 -4.73 9.28 10.43
C LYS A 252 -5.55 10.08 9.44
N LYS A 253 -5.03 11.23 9.03
CA LYS A 253 -5.61 12.06 7.98
C LYS A 253 -4.66 12.16 6.81
N ILE A 254 -5.15 11.76 5.65
CA ILE A 254 -4.42 11.72 4.38
C ILE A 254 -5.14 12.68 3.44
N HIS A 255 -4.47 13.77 3.07
CA HIS A 255 -4.95 14.73 2.09
C HIS A 255 -4.07 14.66 0.85
N VAL A 256 -4.66 14.32 -0.28
CA VAL A 256 -4.00 14.31 -1.59
C VAL A 256 -4.55 15.48 -2.39
N GLU A 257 -3.68 16.34 -2.89
CA GLU A 257 -4.04 17.50 -3.71
C GLU A 257 -2.97 17.69 -4.79
N GLU A 258 -3.35 17.54 -6.06
CA GLU A 258 -2.45 17.63 -7.22
C GLU A 258 -1.14 16.84 -7.05
N ASN A 259 -0.04 17.51 -6.70
CA ASN A 259 1.30 16.96 -6.53
C ASN A 259 1.75 16.82 -5.06
N LYS A 260 0.84 17.02 -4.09
CA LYS A 260 1.14 17.01 -2.67
C LYS A 260 0.33 15.94 -1.94
N ILE A 261 1.02 15.23 -1.06
CA ILE A 261 0.41 14.37 -0.06
C ILE A 261 0.71 14.99 1.30
N LYS A 262 -0.33 15.37 2.04
CA LYS A 262 -0.22 15.82 3.42
C LYS A 262 -0.80 14.75 4.33
N ILE A 263 0.05 14.21 5.20
CA ILE A 263 -0.32 13.21 6.20
C ILE A 263 -0.23 13.85 7.58
N SER A 264 -1.24 13.64 8.41
CA SER A 264 -1.16 13.94 9.84
C SER A 264 -1.65 12.75 10.64
N ILE A 265 -0.88 12.36 11.63
CA ILE A 265 -1.25 11.33 12.60
C ILE A 265 -1.45 12.04 13.94
N LYS A 266 -2.57 11.76 14.60
CA LYS A 266 -2.85 12.25 15.95
C LYS A 266 -3.16 11.07 16.85
N SER A 267 -2.58 11.06 18.03
CA SER A 267 -2.95 10.15 19.11
C SER A 267 -3.63 10.94 20.22
N GLN A 268 -4.66 10.35 20.82
CA GLN A 268 -5.36 10.93 21.96
C GLN A 268 -5.52 9.87 23.04
N PHE A 269 -4.83 10.03 24.16
CA PHE A 269 -5.01 9.19 25.33
C PHE A 269 -6.22 9.65 26.14
N GLU A 270 -7.03 8.68 26.58
CA GLU A 270 -8.13 8.97 27.49
C GLU A 270 -7.56 9.37 28.86
N LYS A 271 -8.12 10.42 29.46
CA LYS A 271 -7.75 10.80 30.83
C LYS A 271 -8.26 9.73 31.77
N ILE A 272 -7.35 9.09 32.51
CA ILE A 272 -7.71 8.21 33.62
C ILE A 272 -7.71 9.06 34.90
N PRO A 273 -8.86 9.22 35.59
CA PRO A 273 -8.91 9.91 36.88
C PRO A 273 -7.87 9.31 37.83
N GLU A 274 -7.18 10.16 38.60
CA GLU A 274 -6.12 9.79 39.58
C GLU A 274 -4.74 9.37 39.01
N LYS A 275 -4.52 9.39 37.68
CA LYS A 275 -3.21 9.08 37.03
C LYS A 275 -2.72 10.19 36.08
N GLU A 276 -3.01 11.46 36.41
CA GLU A 276 -2.81 12.61 35.51
C GLU A 276 -1.34 12.94 35.18
N ASP A 277 -0.38 12.56 36.04
CA ASP A 277 1.05 12.87 35.88
C ASP A 277 1.76 12.05 34.79
N LEU A 278 1.15 10.97 34.28
CA LEU A 278 1.78 10.07 33.29
C LEU A 278 1.61 10.53 31.84
N VAL A 279 0.67 11.45 31.57
CA VAL A 279 0.27 11.84 30.19
C VAL A 279 1.14 12.97 29.60
N GLN A 280 1.93 13.68 30.41
CA GLN A 280 2.66 14.88 29.95
C GLN A 280 4.01 14.63 29.23
N LYS A 281 4.47 13.39 29.05
CA LYS A 281 5.81 13.09 28.49
C LYS A 281 5.88 12.44 27.11
N SER A 282 4.78 12.41 26.36
CA SER A 282 4.77 11.86 25.00
C SER A 282 4.72 12.96 23.93
N SER A 283 5.78 13.76 23.85
CA SER A 283 6.09 14.50 22.61
C SER A 283 6.60 13.50 21.57
N LEU A 284 5.71 13.10 20.65
CA LEU A 284 6.05 12.30 19.46
C LEU A 284 6.84 13.18 18.47
N ILE A 285 8.02 12.68 18.06
CA ILE A 285 8.75 13.11 16.86
C ILE A 285 8.14 12.39 15.66
#